data_AF-A0A3N7GGN0-F1
#
_entry.id   AF-A0A3N7GGN0-F1
#
_cell.length_a   1.000
_cell.length_b   1.000
_cell.length_c   1.000
_cell.angle_alpha   90.00
_cell.angle_beta   90.00
_cell.angle_gamma   90.00
#
_symmetry.space_group_name_H-M   'P 1'
#
loop_
_entity.id
_entity.type
_entity.pdbx_description
1 polymer ?
#
loop_
_entity_poly.entity_id
_entity_poly.type
_entity_poly.pdbx_seq_one_letter_code
_entity_poly.pdbx_strand_id
1 'polypeptide(L)'
;MDPKVENGAMQGDEVPTWGKSLPVPSVQEMVRKDHQFLSERYIQEHKDRAVATNLSPTTSEIPIINFSLLINGDEDERRKLDTACKEWGFFQITNHGVPEKVLKKMKAAVAAFYELPLEEKSKYAMAADDIQGYGQVYVVSEHQKLDWCDIMVLMTLPPEYKKMKYWPVAISERQYKSTQQKHLSWLRRSLPTSLC
;
A
#
# COMPACT_ATOMS: atom_id res chain seq x y z
N MET A 1 5.06 28.86 38.14
CA MET A 1 5.06 29.56 36.84
C MET A 1 5.06 28.48 35.79
N ASP A 2 3.86 27.99 35.49
CA ASP A 2 3.64 26.88 34.57
C ASP A 2 3.66 27.38 33.13
N PRO A 3 4.32 26.66 32.20
CA PRO A 3 4.30 27.03 30.80
C PRO A 3 2.94 26.68 30.21
N LYS A 4 2.25 27.69 29.68
CA LYS A 4 1.02 27.54 28.91
C LYS A 4 1.29 26.66 27.69
N VAL A 5 0.67 25.49 27.64
CA VAL A 5 0.50 24.70 26.42
C VAL A 5 -0.61 25.37 25.62
N GLU A 6 -0.24 26.03 24.53
CA GLU A 6 -1.20 26.61 23.60
C GLU A 6 -1.69 25.50 22.67
N ASN A 7 -2.95 25.12 22.82
CA ASN A 7 -3.64 24.18 21.95
C ASN A 7 -3.85 24.83 20.57
N GLY A 8 -2.92 24.60 19.65
CA GLY A 8 -3.10 24.91 18.24
C GLY A 8 -4.05 23.91 17.60
N ALA A 9 -5.34 24.25 17.54
CA ALA A 9 -6.29 23.58 16.67
C ALA A 9 -5.83 23.76 15.22
N MET A 10 -5.40 22.68 14.57
CA MET A 10 -5.11 22.67 13.13
C MET A 10 -6.44 22.80 12.38
N GLN A 11 -6.79 24.03 12.06
CA GLN A 11 -7.89 24.38 11.20
C GLN A 11 -7.29 24.74 9.84
N GLY A 12 -7.39 23.83 8.89
CA GLY A 12 -6.85 24.03 7.55
C GLY A 12 -7.36 22.97 6.57
N ASP A 13 -8.28 23.37 5.69
CA ASP A 13 -8.67 22.66 4.48
C ASP A 13 -7.54 22.73 3.42
N GLU A 14 -6.31 22.39 3.81
CA GLU A 14 -5.18 22.30 2.87
C GLU A 14 -4.97 20.85 2.44
N VAL A 15 -5.15 20.59 1.14
CA VAL A 15 -4.76 19.32 0.52
C VAL A 15 -3.27 19.09 0.83
N PRO A 16 -2.86 17.92 1.38
CA PRO A 16 -1.47 17.68 1.71
C PRO A 16 -0.57 17.91 0.49
N THR A 17 0.34 18.87 0.59
CA THR A 17 1.40 19.10 -0.41
C THR A 17 2.56 18.18 -0.11
N TRP A 18 2.95 17.36 -1.07
CA TRP A 18 4.01 16.37 -0.89
C TRP A 18 5.35 16.93 -1.36
N GLY A 19 6.44 16.48 -0.72
CA GLY A 19 7.80 16.85 -1.12
C GLY A 19 8.10 16.39 -2.55
N LYS A 20 8.97 17.14 -3.25
CA LYS A 20 9.33 16.84 -4.64
C LYS A 20 10.02 15.47 -4.76
N SER A 21 9.54 14.63 -5.68
CA SER A 21 10.17 13.35 -6.02
C SER A 21 10.94 13.46 -7.34
N LEU A 22 12.16 12.93 -7.38
CA LEU A 22 12.96 12.84 -8.60
C LEU A 22 12.38 11.77 -9.54
N PRO A 23 12.35 12.01 -10.87
CA PRO A 23 11.88 11.02 -11.81
C PRO A 23 12.84 9.81 -11.83
N VAL A 24 12.27 8.62 -11.89
CA VAL A 24 13.01 7.36 -11.98
C VAL A 24 12.44 6.55 -13.15
N PRO A 25 13.29 5.91 -13.97
CA PRO A 25 12.82 5.04 -15.05
C PRO A 25 11.96 3.88 -14.53
N SER A 26 11.00 3.43 -15.33
CA SER A 26 10.24 2.21 -15.05
C SER A 26 11.18 1.00 -14.98
N VAL A 27 11.07 0.24 -13.89
CA VAL A 27 11.80 -1.03 -13.70
C VAL A 27 11.34 -2.05 -14.74
N GLN A 28 10.03 -2.11 -15.02
CA GLN A 28 9.48 -3.01 -16.03
C GLN A 28 10.10 -2.76 -17.42
N GLU A 29 10.22 -1.50 -17.83
CA GLU A 29 10.83 -1.15 -19.12
C GLU A 29 12.35 -1.35 -19.14
N MET A 30 13.01 -1.11 -18.01
CA MET A 30 14.44 -1.36 -17.87
C MET A 30 14.74 -2.85 -18.07
N VAL A 31 13.97 -3.74 -17.44
CA VAL A 31 14.05 -5.19 -17.62
C VAL A 31 13.74 -5.61 -19.06
N ARG A 32 12.72 -5.02 -19.70
CA ARG A 32 12.37 -5.32 -21.10
C ARG A 32 13.48 -4.96 -22.09
N LYS A 33 14.24 -3.90 -21.81
CA LYS A 33 15.36 -3.48 -22.67
C LYS A 33 16.61 -4.32 -22.43
N ASP A 34 16.94 -4.58 -21.17
CA ASP A 34 18.07 -5.40 -20.77
C ASP A 34 17.80 -6.09 -19.42
N HIS A 35 17.61 -7.40 -19.47
CA HIS A 35 17.34 -8.22 -18.29
C HIS A 35 18.55 -8.36 -17.35
N GLN A 36 19.77 -8.01 -17.80
CA GLN A 36 21.00 -8.08 -17.02
C GLN A 36 21.39 -6.71 -16.43
N PHE A 37 20.75 -5.63 -16.88
CA PHE A 37 21.05 -4.29 -16.40
C PHE A 37 20.55 -4.09 -14.97
N LEU A 38 21.50 -3.94 -14.04
CA LEU A 38 21.25 -3.57 -12.66
C LEU A 38 22.04 -2.31 -12.34
N SER A 39 21.34 -1.17 -12.22
CA SER A 39 21.96 0.06 -11.71
C SER A 39 22.33 -0.10 -10.24
N GLU A 40 23.44 0.52 -9.83
CA GLU A 40 23.92 0.57 -8.43
C GLU A 40 22.84 1.06 -7.46
N ARG A 41 21.88 1.86 -7.92
CA ARG A 41 20.75 2.33 -7.11
C ARG A 41 19.81 1.21 -6.65
N TYR A 42 19.80 0.04 -7.30
CA TYR A 42 18.94 -1.09 -6.91
C TYR A 42 19.70 -2.17 -6.13
N ILE A 43 21.01 -2.02 -5.98
CA ILE A 43 21.84 -2.96 -5.24
C ILE A 43 21.84 -2.53 -3.77
N GLN A 44 21.13 -3.28 -2.92
CA GLN A 44 21.09 -3.00 -1.48
C GLN A 44 22.48 -3.11 -0.85
N GLU A 45 22.73 -2.32 0.20
CA GLU A 45 23.97 -2.42 0.97
C GLU A 45 24.10 -3.82 1.58
N HIS A 46 25.33 -4.29 1.77
CA HIS A 46 25.56 -5.66 2.27
C HIS A 46 24.82 -5.96 3.58
N LYS A 47 24.70 -4.96 4.47
CA LYS A 47 23.99 -5.07 5.75
C LYS A 47 22.47 -5.22 5.61
N ASP A 48 21.91 -4.72 4.51
CA ASP A 48 20.45 -4.67 4.26
C ASP A 48 19.99 -5.78 3.31
N ARG A 49 20.94 -6.50 2.70
CA ARG A 49 20.62 -7.70 1.90
C ARG A 49 20.06 -8.77 2.81
N ALA A 50 19.04 -9.47 2.33
CA ALA A 50 18.56 -10.66 2.99
C ALA A 50 19.73 -11.63 3.20
N VAL A 51 20.08 -11.89 4.45
CA VAL A 51 21.00 -12.97 4.77
C VAL A 51 20.28 -14.24 4.33
N ALA A 52 20.92 -15.04 3.49
CA ALA A 52 20.47 -16.41 3.26
C ALA A 52 20.67 -17.18 4.56
N THR A 53 19.78 -16.96 5.53
CA THR A 53 19.63 -17.85 6.67
C THR A 53 19.26 -19.19 6.05
N ASN A 54 20.08 -20.21 6.29
CA ASN A 54 19.63 -21.58 6.16
C ASN A 54 18.34 -21.65 6.97
N LEU A 55 17.20 -21.64 6.27
CA LEU A 55 15.88 -21.69 6.87
C LEU A 55 15.79 -23.04 7.56
N SER A 56 16.27 -23.14 8.80
CA SER A 56 15.75 -24.15 9.69
C SER A 56 14.25 -23.84 9.79
N PRO A 57 13.37 -24.85 9.73
CA PRO A 57 11.94 -24.62 9.85
C PRO A 57 11.67 -24.21 11.29
N THR A 58 11.86 -22.94 11.62
CA THR A 58 11.21 -22.32 12.76
C THR A 58 9.72 -22.39 12.46
N THR A 59 9.01 -23.25 13.17
CA THR A 59 7.62 -23.68 12.98
C THR A 59 6.58 -22.59 13.22
N SER A 60 6.99 -21.32 13.20
CA SER A 60 6.10 -20.20 13.44
C SER A 60 5.43 -19.82 12.12
N GLU A 61 4.20 -20.29 11.93
CA GLU A 61 3.36 -19.90 10.80
C GLU A 61 2.68 -18.55 11.07
N ILE A 62 2.53 -17.75 10.02
CA ILE A 62 1.86 -16.45 10.08
C ILE A 62 0.42 -16.64 10.61
N PRO A 63 -0.02 -15.92 11.65
CA PRO A 63 -1.37 -16.07 12.20
C PRO A 63 -2.45 -15.84 11.13
N ILE A 64 -3.46 -16.72 11.11
CA ILE A 64 -4.63 -16.60 10.22
C ILE A 64 -5.86 -16.25 11.06
N ILE A 65 -6.46 -15.10 10.83
CA ILE A 65 -7.65 -14.61 11.53
C ILE A 65 -8.92 -14.91 10.71
N ASN A 66 -9.90 -15.56 11.31
CA ASN A 66 -11.21 -15.78 10.72
C ASN A 66 -12.14 -14.59 10.99
N PHE A 67 -12.34 -13.76 9.98
CA PHE A 67 -13.10 -12.53 10.14
C PHE A 67 -14.58 -12.75 10.48
N SER A 68 -15.17 -13.84 9.99
CA SER A 68 -16.59 -14.14 10.26
C SER A 68 -16.83 -14.51 11.72
N LEU A 69 -15.88 -15.19 12.38
CA LEU A 69 -15.96 -15.46 13.82
C LEU A 69 -15.76 -14.18 14.63
N LEU A 70 -14.79 -13.36 14.23
CA LEU A 70 -14.49 -12.09 14.87
C LEU A 70 -15.69 -11.13 14.89
N ILE A 71 -16.41 -10.97 13.78
CA ILE A 71 -17.60 -10.11 13.73
C ILE A 71 -18.81 -10.67 14.50
N ASN A 72 -18.81 -11.98 14.75
CA ASN A 72 -19.85 -12.66 15.55
C ASN A 72 -19.53 -12.66 17.04
N GLY A 73 -18.42 -12.01 17.46
CA GLY A 73 -18.05 -11.87 18.87
C GLY A 73 -17.31 -13.07 19.45
N ASP A 74 -16.66 -13.89 18.61
CA ASP A 74 -15.87 -15.02 19.09
C ASP A 74 -14.67 -14.54 19.93
N GLU A 75 -14.66 -14.96 21.20
CA GLU A 75 -13.65 -14.55 22.19
C GLU A 75 -12.26 -15.12 21.89
N ASP A 76 -12.19 -16.32 21.31
CA ASP A 76 -10.94 -17.02 21.02
C ASP A 76 -10.27 -16.36 19.81
N GLU A 77 -11.06 -16.05 18.79
CA GLU A 77 -10.61 -15.32 17.60
C GLU A 77 -10.16 -13.89 17.95
N ARG A 78 -10.84 -13.23 18.91
CA ARG A 78 -10.41 -11.91 19.41
C ARG A 78 -9.07 -12.00 20.15
N ARG A 79 -8.86 -13.01 21.00
CA ARG A 79 -7.56 -13.23 21.67
C ARG A 79 -6.47 -13.54 20.65
N LYS A 80 -6.77 -14.34 19.64
CA LYS A 80 -5.85 -14.64 18.53
C LYS A 80 -5.42 -13.38 17.78
N LEU A 81 -6.36 -12.47 17.51
CA LEU A 81 -6.06 -11.16 16.90
C LEU A 81 -5.17 -10.32 17.81
N ASP A 82 -5.47 -10.23 19.12
CA ASP A 82 -4.67 -9.48 20.09
C ASP A 82 -3.21 -10.00 20.13
N THR A 83 -3.04 -11.32 20.22
CA THR A 83 -1.72 -11.97 20.15
C THR A 83 -1.01 -11.69 18.83
N ALA A 84 -1.70 -11.80 17.69
CA ALA A 84 -1.11 -11.51 16.38
C ALA A 84 -0.65 -10.05 16.28
N CYS A 85 -1.42 -9.09 16.77
CA CYS A 85 -1.02 -7.68 16.81
C CYS A 85 0.22 -7.45 17.69
N LYS A 86 0.29 -8.07 18.88
CA LYS A 86 1.36 -7.86 19.86
C LYS A 86 2.66 -8.55 19.50
N GLU A 87 2.58 -9.80 19.04
CA GLU A 87 3.75 -10.66 18.84
C GLU A 87 4.25 -10.63 17.40
N TRP A 88 3.35 -10.44 16.42
CA TRP A 88 3.70 -10.48 15.00
C TRP A 88 3.68 -9.11 14.33
N GLY A 89 2.69 -8.27 14.67
CA GLY A 89 2.43 -7.02 13.95
C GLY A 89 1.84 -7.22 12.54
N PHE A 90 1.62 -8.46 12.11
CA PHE A 90 0.95 -8.81 10.86
C PHE A 90 0.25 -10.18 10.94
N PHE A 91 -0.78 -10.37 10.13
CA PHE A 91 -1.58 -11.59 10.07
C PHE A 91 -2.34 -11.68 8.74
N GLN A 92 -2.79 -12.88 8.40
CA GLN A 92 -3.69 -13.11 7.27
C GLN A 92 -5.14 -13.07 7.75
N ILE A 93 -6.07 -12.68 6.87
CA ILE A 93 -7.51 -12.71 7.17
C ILE A 93 -8.21 -13.64 6.18
N THR A 94 -9.05 -14.53 6.72
CA THR A 94 -9.96 -15.41 5.95
C THR A 94 -11.41 -15.07 6.25
N ASN A 95 -12.34 -15.54 5.40
CA ASN A 95 -13.77 -15.29 5.54
C ASN A 95 -14.14 -13.80 5.70
N HIS A 96 -13.39 -12.92 5.05
CA HIS A 96 -13.50 -11.45 5.11
C HIS A 96 -14.72 -10.88 4.36
N GLY A 97 -15.57 -11.72 3.76
CA GLY A 97 -16.82 -11.30 3.10
C GLY A 97 -16.67 -10.50 1.79
N VAL A 98 -15.45 -10.42 1.24
CA VAL A 98 -15.22 -9.88 -0.11
C VAL A 98 -15.39 -11.03 -1.11
N PRO A 99 -16.31 -10.91 -2.08
CA PRO A 99 -16.54 -11.98 -3.05
C PRO A 99 -15.29 -12.25 -3.89
N GLU A 100 -14.95 -13.52 -4.10
CA GLU A 100 -13.78 -13.92 -4.89
C GLU A 100 -13.79 -13.32 -6.31
N LYS A 101 -14.97 -13.20 -6.93
CA LYS A 101 -15.15 -12.56 -8.24
C LYS A 101 -14.66 -11.10 -8.27
N VAL A 102 -14.80 -10.38 -7.16
CA VAL A 102 -14.30 -8.99 -7.05
C VAL A 102 -12.77 -8.99 -7.00
N LEU A 103 -12.16 -9.86 -6.19
CA LEU A 103 -10.70 -10.00 -6.10
C LEU A 103 -10.09 -10.40 -7.45
N LYS A 104 -10.69 -11.38 -8.14
CA LYS A 104 -10.26 -11.81 -9.49
C LYS A 104 -10.32 -10.65 -10.49
N LYS A 105 -11.41 -9.88 -10.50
CA LYS A 105 -11.55 -8.71 -11.38
C LYS A 105 -10.54 -7.62 -11.07
N MET A 106 -10.28 -7.34 -9.79
CA MET A 106 -9.27 -6.36 -9.38
C MET A 106 -7.88 -6.79 -9.86
N LYS A 107 -7.47 -8.03 -9.60
CA LYS A 107 -6.18 -8.57 -10.06
C LYS A 107 -6.03 -8.48 -11.58
N ALA A 108 -7.08 -8.85 -12.32
CA ALA A 108 -7.08 -8.77 -13.79
C ALA A 108 -6.99 -7.32 -14.30
N ALA A 109 -7.70 -6.37 -13.67
CA ALA A 109 -7.64 -4.96 -14.03
C ALA A 109 -6.24 -4.34 -13.79
N VAL A 110 -5.62 -4.66 -12.65
CA VAL A 110 -4.25 -4.22 -12.34
C VAL A 110 -3.25 -4.84 -13.32
N ALA A 111 -3.34 -6.16 -13.56
CA ALA A 111 -2.47 -6.82 -14.54
C ALA A 111 -2.62 -6.19 -15.93
N ALA A 112 -3.86 -5.99 -16.40
CA ALA A 112 -4.13 -5.36 -17.69
C ALA A 112 -3.53 -3.94 -17.80
N PHE A 113 -3.52 -3.17 -16.71
CA PHE A 113 -2.88 -1.85 -16.69
C PHE A 113 -1.35 -1.95 -16.89
N TYR A 114 -0.68 -2.88 -16.20
CA TYR A 114 0.78 -3.05 -16.31
C TYR A 114 1.23 -3.75 -17.61
N GLU A 115 0.30 -4.35 -18.35
CA GLU A 115 0.54 -4.83 -19.73
C GLU A 115 0.43 -3.74 -20.79
N LEU A 116 -0.08 -2.54 -20.44
CA LEU A 116 -0.13 -1.42 -21.38
C LEU A 116 1.29 -0.94 -21.75
N PRO A 117 1.48 -0.36 -22.95
CA PRO A 117 2.71 0.33 -23.31
C PRO A 117 3.07 1.45 -22.32
N LEU A 118 4.36 1.77 -22.21
CA LEU A 118 4.84 2.83 -21.31
C LEU A 118 4.15 4.16 -21.58
N GLU A 119 3.90 4.50 -22.84
CA GLU A 119 3.27 5.73 -23.27
C GLU A 119 1.85 5.86 -22.72
N GLU A 120 1.11 4.74 -22.67
CA GLU A 120 -0.24 4.68 -22.11
C GLU A 120 -0.22 4.76 -20.58
N LYS A 121 0.73 4.07 -19.92
CA LYS A 121 0.90 4.16 -18.46
C LYS A 121 1.33 5.56 -18.01
N SER A 122 2.17 6.23 -18.79
CA SER A 122 2.72 7.55 -18.51
C SER A 122 1.67 8.66 -18.53
N LYS A 123 0.49 8.43 -19.13
CA LYS A 123 -0.66 9.34 -19.01
C LYS A 123 -1.16 9.51 -17.58
N TYR A 124 -0.83 8.54 -16.72
CA TYR A 124 -1.18 8.54 -15.31
C TYR A 124 0.03 8.83 -14.42
N ALA A 125 1.13 9.36 -14.99
CA ALA A 125 2.36 9.60 -14.24
C ALA A 125 2.13 10.51 -13.02
N MET A 126 2.81 10.16 -11.92
CA MET A 126 2.83 10.96 -10.70
C MET A 126 3.42 12.35 -11.00
N ALA A 127 2.70 13.39 -10.60
CA ALA A 127 3.22 14.76 -10.66
C ALA A 127 4.29 14.98 -9.58
N ALA A 128 5.21 15.91 -9.79
CA ALA A 128 6.35 16.12 -8.90
C ALA A 128 5.95 16.50 -7.46
N ASP A 129 4.80 17.15 -7.29
CA ASP A 129 4.24 17.65 -6.02
C ASP A 129 3.05 16.79 -5.51
N ASP A 130 2.87 15.59 -6.08
CA ASP A 130 1.78 14.68 -5.78
C ASP A 130 2.32 13.29 -5.48
N ILE A 131 1.58 12.51 -4.70
CA ILE A 131 1.92 11.09 -4.45
C ILE A 131 1.01 10.14 -5.19
N GLN A 132 -0.02 10.64 -5.89
CA GLN A 132 -0.92 9.80 -6.68
C GLN A 132 -0.42 9.69 -8.11
N GLY A 133 -0.64 8.51 -8.71
CA GLY A 133 -0.25 8.20 -10.08
C GLY A 133 0.75 7.06 -10.18
N TYR A 134 1.18 6.83 -11.41
CA TYR A 134 2.18 5.84 -11.81
C TYR A 134 3.59 6.40 -11.68
N GLY A 135 4.48 5.66 -11.02
CA GLY A 135 5.89 6.04 -10.88
C GLY A 135 6.52 5.48 -9.61
N GLN A 136 7.60 6.12 -9.16
CA GLN A 136 8.22 5.88 -7.85
C GLN A 136 7.80 6.96 -6.86
N VAL A 137 7.61 6.58 -5.61
CA VAL A 137 7.23 7.50 -4.54
C VAL A 137 8.46 7.84 -3.70
N TYR A 138 8.57 9.09 -3.24
CA TYR A 138 9.58 9.54 -2.27
C TYR A 138 11.04 9.33 -2.70
N VAL A 139 11.38 9.69 -3.94
CA VAL A 139 12.78 9.70 -4.40
C VAL A 139 13.38 11.08 -4.14
N VAL A 140 14.16 11.20 -3.07
CA VAL A 140 14.66 12.50 -2.57
C VAL A 140 16.13 12.76 -2.95
N SER A 141 16.85 11.77 -3.48
CA SER A 141 18.26 11.89 -3.85
C SER A 141 18.63 10.96 -5.02
N GLU A 142 19.62 11.35 -5.82
CA GLU A 142 20.22 10.52 -6.87
C GLU A 142 20.99 9.31 -6.33
N HIS A 143 21.42 9.37 -5.06
CA HIS A 143 22.18 8.31 -4.39
C HIS A 143 21.29 7.35 -3.60
N GLN A 144 19.99 7.65 -3.51
CA GLN A 144 19.03 6.83 -2.78
C GLN A 144 18.92 5.45 -3.43
N LYS A 145 18.97 4.41 -2.59
CA LYS A 145 18.64 3.03 -2.97
C LYS A 145 17.15 2.90 -3.26
N LEU A 146 16.81 2.22 -4.34
CA LEU A 146 15.47 2.14 -4.90
C LEU A 146 14.93 0.72 -4.84
N ASP A 147 13.61 0.61 -4.72
CA ASP A 147 12.92 -0.67 -4.82
C ASP A 147 12.83 -1.15 -6.27
N TRP A 148 12.99 -2.46 -6.48
CA TRP A 148 12.84 -3.09 -7.79
C TRP A 148 11.37 -3.33 -8.14
N CYS A 149 10.60 -2.25 -8.26
CA CYS A 149 9.17 -2.32 -8.58
C CYS A 149 8.71 -1.08 -9.35
N ASP A 150 7.52 -1.13 -9.94
CA ASP A 150 6.81 0.05 -10.44
C ASP A 150 5.52 0.24 -9.64
N ILE A 151 5.20 1.44 -9.19
CA ILE A 151 4.09 1.70 -8.27
C ILE A 151 2.98 2.51 -8.97
N MET A 152 1.73 2.20 -8.61
CA MET A 152 0.56 3.03 -8.88
C MET A 152 -0.11 3.34 -7.54
N VAL A 153 -0.13 4.61 -7.14
CA VAL A 153 -0.77 5.05 -5.89
C VAL A 153 -2.06 5.78 -6.21
N LEU A 154 -3.17 5.32 -5.62
CA LEU A 154 -4.49 5.94 -5.78
C LEU A 154 -5.09 6.19 -4.40
N MET A 155 -5.44 7.44 -4.11
CA MET A 155 -6.24 7.76 -2.94
C MET A 155 -7.70 7.43 -3.23
N THR A 156 -8.31 6.61 -2.37
CA THR A 156 -9.69 6.14 -2.58
C THR A 156 -10.67 6.75 -1.58
N LEU A 157 -10.19 7.07 -0.39
CA LEU A 157 -10.92 7.76 0.66
C LEU A 157 -9.99 8.72 1.42
N PRO A 158 -10.55 9.81 1.99
CA PRO A 158 -11.91 10.30 1.74
C PRO A 158 -12.08 10.81 0.28
N PRO A 159 -13.32 10.97 -0.23
CA PRO A 159 -13.57 11.36 -1.62
C PRO A 159 -12.87 12.65 -2.05
N GLU A 160 -12.65 13.59 -1.13
CA GLU A 160 -11.97 14.86 -1.41
C GLU A 160 -10.53 14.67 -1.92
N TYR A 161 -9.84 13.61 -1.47
CA TYR A 161 -8.46 13.33 -1.89
C TYR A 161 -8.38 12.53 -3.19
N LYS A 162 -9.52 12.11 -3.75
CA LYS A 162 -9.55 11.30 -4.95
C LYS A 162 -9.30 12.14 -6.20
N LYS A 163 -8.17 11.91 -6.86
CA LYS A 163 -7.80 12.63 -8.09
C LYS A 163 -8.07 11.77 -9.33
N MET A 164 -9.26 11.92 -9.92
CA MET A 164 -9.70 11.08 -11.05
C MET A 164 -8.78 11.06 -12.27
N LYS A 165 -7.97 12.11 -12.47
CA LYS A 165 -6.95 12.16 -13.54
C LYS A 165 -5.95 11.00 -13.48
N TYR A 166 -5.70 10.41 -12.31
CA TYR A 166 -4.78 9.28 -12.16
C TYR A 166 -5.46 7.91 -12.22
N TRP A 167 -6.80 7.85 -12.33
CA TRP A 167 -7.54 6.58 -12.29
C TRP A 167 -7.60 5.95 -13.70
N PRO A 168 -6.95 4.80 -13.93
CA PRO A 168 -6.98 4.16 -15.23
C PRO A 168 -8.36 3.64 -15.57
N VAL A 169 -8.78 3.77 -16.84
CA VAL A 169 -10.08 3.26 -17.32
C VAL A 169 -10.25 1.76 -17.06
N ALA A 170 -9.15 1.01 -17.15
CA ALA A 170 -9.12 -0.42 -16.84
C ALA A 170 -9.45 -0.74 -15.38
N ILE A 171 -9.20 0.20 -14.45
CA ILE A 171 -9.44 0.05 -13.01
C ILE A 171 -10.70 0.84 -12.66
N SER A 172 -11.88 0.24 -12.90
CA SER A 172 -13.14 0.93 -12.63
C SER A 172 -13.37 1.10 -11.13
N GLU A 173 -13.79 2.30 -10.71
CA GLU A 173 -14.09 2.66 -9.32
C GLU A 173 -15.06 1.69 -8.65
N ARG A 174 -16.04 1.18 -9.39
CA ARG A 174 -17.05 0.25 -8.89
C ARG A 174 -16.43 -1.07 -8.40
N GLN A 175 -15.34 -1.53 -9.04
CA GLN A 175 -14.60 -2.72 -8.60
C GLN A 175 -13.88 -2.45 -7.27
N TYR A 176 -13.28 -1.26 -7.11
CA TYR A 176 -12.48 -0.92 -5.93
C TYR A 176 -13.32 -0.63 -4.67
N LYS A 177 -14.44 0.09 -4.82
CA LYS A 177 -15.34 0.43 -3.69
C LYS A 177 -15.91 -0.79 -2.96
N SER A 178 -16.26 -1.85 -3.70
CA SER A 178 -16.91 -3.03 -3.12
C SER A 178 -16.01 -3.84 -2.16
N THR A 179 -14.69 -3.78 -2.35
CA THR A 179 -13.70 -4.45 -1.49
C THR A 179 -13.40 -3.63 -0.23
N GLN A 180 -13.21 -2.33 -0.39
CA GLN A 180 -12.71 -1.45 0.67
C GLN A 180 -13.78 -1.06 1.69
N GLN A 181 -15.03 -0.87 1.26
CA GLN A 181 -16.06 -0.28 2.10
C GLN A 181 -16.47 -1.17 3.29
N LYS A 182 -16.45 -2.50 3.12
CA LYS A 182 -16.72 -3.43 4.22
C LYS A 182 -15.56 -3.50 5.21
N HIS A 183 -14.32 -3.52 4.72
CA HIS A 183 -13.12 -3.66 5.55
C HIS A 183 -12.84 -2.39 6.37
N LEU A 184 -12.92 -1.20 5.76
CA LEU A 184 -12.70 0.08 6.44
C LEU A 184 -13.81 0.40 7.45
N SER A 185 -15.05 -0.01 7.17
CA SER A 185 -16.17 0.15 8.14
C SER A 185 -15.96 -0.67 9.42
N TRP A 186 -15.24 -1.79 9.33
CA TRP A 186 -14.88 -2.61 10.48
C TRP A 186 -13.66 -2.06 11.21
N LEU A 187 -12.58 -1.71 10.51
CA LEU A 187 -11.38 -1.10 11.13
C LEU A 187 -11.77 0.11 11.99
N ARG A 188 -12.68 0.94 11.49
CA ARG A 188 -13.20 2.12 12.21
C ARG A 188 -14.08 1.79 13.43
N ARG A 189 -14.69 0.60 13.49
CA ARG A 189 -15.56 0.16 14.59
C ARG A 189 -14.84 -0.70 15.63
N SER A 190 -13.79 -1.41 15.22
CA SER A 190 -13.17 -2.46 16.03
C SER A 190 -11.76 -2.12 16.53
N LEU A 191 -11.10 -1.11 15.95
CA LEU A 191 -9.89 -0.55 16.54
C LEU A 191 -10.29 0.55 17.53
N PRO A 192 -9.92 0.45 18.82
CA PRO A 192 -10.11 1.55 19.75
C PRO A 192 -9.32 2.77 19.26
N THR A 193 -9.89 3.96 19.45
CA THR A 193 -9.35 5.24 19.01
C THR A 193 -7.95 5.55 19.57
N SER A 194 -7.44 4.76 20.52
CA SER A 194 -6.14 4.90 21.16
C SER A 194 -4.96 4.31 20.37
N LEU A 195 -5.18 3.84 19.14
CA LEU A 195 -4.15 3.30 18.24
C LEU A 195 -3.98 4.11 16.95
N CYS A 196 -4.62 5.29 16.84
CA CYS A 196 -4.37 6.28 15.79
C CYS A 196 -3.71 7.53 16.37
#